data_AF-L0DPD6-F1
#
_entry.id   AF-L0DPD6-F1
#
_cell.length_a   1.000
_cell.length_b   1.000
_cell.length_c   1.000
_cell.angle_alpha   90.00
_cell.angle_beta   90.00
_cell.angle_gamma   90.00
#
_symmetry.space_group_name_H-M   'P 1'
#
loop_
_entity.id
_entity.type
_entity.pdbx_description
1 polymer ?
#
loop_
_entity_poly.entity_id
_entity_poly.type
_entity_poly.pdbx_seq_one_letter_code
_entity_poly.pdbx_strand_id
1 'polypeptide(L)'
;MGFLDTLRRALTAAPASPSEESAIPRAIGPGGIVEESGADAGSTAPHASAGQYDRAQWHKKLKRILDELPASKPEWDVLMYEARALELDPEWVAQAQHEEFLLLVRRVVSDRIVTESEHRKLDLARELLGVSEAQAEVAVHAIVAEAESFFGKPVRDV
;
A
#
# COMPACT_ATOMS: atom_id res chain seq x y z
N MET A 1 5.33 6.91 21.31
CA MET A 1 5.64 7.56 20.03
C MET A 1 4.68 6.92 19.06
N GLY A 2 3.71 7.67 18.55
CA GLY A 2 2.59 7.05 17.82
C GLY A 2 2.91 6.80 16.35
N PHE A 3 2.11 5.93 15.72
CA PHE A 3 2.14 5.64 14.27
C PHE A 3 2.28 6.91 13.42
N LEU A 4 1.56 7.95 13.82
CA LEU A 4 1.44 9.21 13.12
C LEU A 4 2.60 10.16 13.38
N ASP A 5 3.13 10.17 14.61
CA ASP A 5 4.34 10.92 14.95
C ASP A 5 5.52 10.40 14.13
N THR A 6 5.55 9.08 13.91
CA THR A 6 6.53 8.41 13.08
C THR A 6 6.40 8.79 11.61
N LEU A 7 5.18 8.76 11.04
CA LEU A 7 4.94 9.22 9.67
C LEU A 7 5.36 10.69 9.52
N ARG A 8 4.94 11.56 10.45
CA ARG A 8 5.31 12.98 10.44
C ARG A 8 6.82 13.17 10.53
N ARG A 9 7.50 12.51 11.47
CA ARG A 9 8.96 12.61 11.63
C ARG A 9 9.71 12.14 10.40
N ALA A 10 9.29 11.03 9.80
CA ALA A 10 9.92 10.49 8.60
C ALA A 10 9.79 11.46 7.41
N LEU A 11 8.69 12.22 7.34
CA LEU A 11 8.47 13.24 6.31
C LEU A 11 9.09 14.61 6.65
N THR A 12 9.31 14.91 7.93
CA THR A 12 9.90 16.19 8.40
C THR A 12 11.42 16.13 8.56
N ALA A 13 12.05 14.96 8.38
CA ALA A 13 13.49 14.81 8.45
C ALA A 13 14.17 15.56 7.29
N ALA A 14 14.47 16.84 7.51
CA ALA A 14 15.41 17.61 6.70
C ALA A 14 16.74 16.85 6.58
N PRO A 15 17.46 16.94 5.44
CA PRO A 15 18.64 16.11 5.21
C PRO A 15 19.67 16.37 6.31
N ALA A 16 19.94 15.35 7.12
CA ALA A 16 21.22 15.27 7.80
C ALA A 16 22.27 15.26 6.69
N SER A 17 23.03 16.34 6.56
CA SER A 17 24.13 16.46 5.61
C SER A 17 24.97 15.18 5.64
N PRO A 18 25.09 14.42 4.53
CA PRO A 18 26.09 13.38 4.46
C PRO A 18 27.44 14.06 4.23
N SER A 19 28.14 14.40 5.31
CA SER A 19 29.59 14.52 5.26
C SER A 19 30.18 13.12 5.20
N GLU A 20 30.99 12.91 4.16
CA GLU A 20 32.09 11.93 4.05
C GLU A 20 31.66 10.47 3.81
N GLU A 21 31.64 10.05 2.55
CA GLU A 21 32.76 9.40 1.84
C GLU A 21 32.92 7.91 2.19
N SER A 22 32.44 7.02 1.32
CA SER A 22 33.24 5.87 0.91
C SER A 22 32.62 5.03 -0.24
N ALA A 23 33.36 5.06 -1.35
CA ALA A 23 33.71 3.96 -2.24
C ALA A 23 32.62 2.96 -2.72
N ILE A 24 32.31 3.09 -4.01
CA ILE A 24 31.83 2.00 -4.88
C ILE A 24 32.89 0.87 -4.91
N PRO A 25 32.48 -0.40 -5.03
CA PRO A 25 32.93 -1.13 -6.22
C PRO A 25 31.78 -1.80 -6.99
N ARG A 26 31.77 -1.50 -8.29
CA ARG A 26 30.99 -2.13 -9.35
C ARG A 26 31.70 -3.43 -9.71
N ALA A 27 31.02 -4.56 -9.57
CA ALA A 27 31.51 -5.86 -10.00
C ALA A 27 30.53 -6.50 -10.99
N ILE A 28 31.13 -7.06 -12.05
CA ILE A 28 30.57 -7.61 -13.29
C ILE A 28 30.27 -9.11 -13.08
N GLY A 29 29.29 -9.66 -13.82
CA GLY A 29 29.18 -11.11 -14.03
C GLY A 29 28.12 -11.52 -15.06
N PRO A 30 28.53 -11.99 -16.27
CA PRO A 30 27.62 -12.41 -17.35
C PRO A 30 27.44 -13.94 -17.37
N GLY A 31 26.26 -14.43 -17.74
CA GLY A 31 26.08 -15.86 -18.03
C GLY A 31 24.63 -16.27 -18.24
N GLY A 32 24.36 -16.92 -19.37
CA GLY A 32 23.16 -17.76 -19.54
C GLY A 32 22.32 -17.52 -20.80
N ILE A 33 22.88 -17.87 -21.96
CA ILE A 33 22.19 -18.38 -23.16
C ILE A 33 21.09 -19.42 -22.77
N VAL A 34 19.90 -19.51 -23.37
CA VAL A 34 19.56 -20.19 -24.65
C VAL A 34 18.00 -20.16 -24.76
N GLU A 35 17.50 -19.92 -25.98
CA GLU A 35 16.29 -20.43 -26.71
C GLU A 35 15.03 -20.86 -25.91
N GLU A 36 13.79 -20.73 -26.37
CA GLU A 36 13.21 -21.09 -27.67
C GLU A 36 11.70 -20.75 -27.64
N SER A 37 11.09 -20.56 -28.82
CA SER A 37 9.66 -20.77 -29.14
C SER A 37 8.60 -20.01 -28.31
N GLY A 38 7.91 -18.99 -28.81
CA GLY A 38 7.29 -18.92 -30.14
C GLY A 38 5.91 -19.57 -30.15
N ALA A 39 4.95 -18.91 -29.49
CA ALA A 39 3.50 -18.89 -29.77
C ALA A 39 2.83 -20.18 -30.29
N ASP A 40 2.06 -20.85 -29.41
CA ASP A 40 0.80 -21.46 -29.83
C ASP A 40 -0.36 -20.75 -29.13
N ALA A 41 -1.13 -20.04 -29.94
CA ALA A 41 -2.26 -19.21 -29.56
C ALA A 41 -3.48 -20.10 -29.28
N GLY A 42 -3.53 -20.66 -28.07
CA GLY A 42 -4.72 -21.26 -27.49
C GLY A 42 -5.37 -20.33 -26.45
N SER A 43 -5.65 -19.07 -26.78
CA SER A 43 -6.33 -18.16 -25.86
C SER A 43 -7.82 -18.48 -25.78
N THR A 44 -8.13 -19.60 -25.13
CA THR A 44 -9.45 -19.86 -24.57
C THR A 44 -9.56 -18.95 -23.36
N ALA A 45 -10.21 -17.79 -23.51
CA ALA A 45 -10.48 -16.91 -22.37
C ALA A 45 -11.16 -17.75 -21.28
N PRO A 46 -10.54 -17.94 -20.10
CA PRO A 46 -11.19 -18.69 -19.05
C PRO A 46 -12.41 -17.89 -18.63
N HIS A 47 -13.56 -18.56 -18.60
CA HIS A 47 -14.73 -18.08 -17.87
C HIS A 47 -14.23 -17.55 -16.52
N ALA A 48 -14.25 -16.23 -16.35
CA ALA A 48 -14.02 -15.63 -15.06
C ALA A 48 -15.13 -16.17 -14.15
N SER A 49 -14.81 -17.21 -13.38
CA SER A 49 -15.71 -17.86 -12.44
C SER A 49 -16.33 -16.76 -11.59
N ALA A 50 -17.66 -16.76 -11.41
CA ALA A 50 -18.41 -15.68 -10.75
C ALA A 50 -17.70 -15.08 -9.51
N GLY A 51 -17.05 -15.92 -8.69
CA GLY A 51 -16.27 -15.48 -7.53
C GLY A 51 -15.08 -14.55 -7.81
N GLN A 52 -14.44 -14.58 -8.98
CA GLN A 52 -13.38 -13.61 -9.34
C GLN A 52 -13.96 -12.22 -9.63
N TYR A 53 -15.11 -12.17 -10.31
CA TYR A 53 -15.82 -10.92 -10.55
C TYR A 53 -16.30 -10.32 -9.23
N ASP A 54 -16.86 -11.15 -8.35
CA ASP A 54 -17.34 -10.73 -7.03
C ASP A 54 -16.20 -10.19 -6.15
N ARG A 55 -15.05 -10.87 -6.12
CA ARG A 55 -13.83 -10.38 -5.45
C ARG A 55 -13.36 -9.04 -6.01
N ALA A 56 -13.33 -8.88 -7.34
CA ALA A 56 -12.90 -7.64 -7.97
C ALA A 56 -13.85 -6.47 -7.68
N GLN A 57 -15.17 -6.70 -7.72
CA GLN A 57 -16.16 -5.68 -7.36
C GLN A 57 -16.06 -5.29 -5.88
N TRP A 58 -15.94 -6.28 -5.00
CA TRP A 58 -15.77 -6.04 -3.57
C TRP A 58 -14.49 -5.24 -3.29
N HIS A 59 -13.36 -5.63 -3.88
CA HIS A 59 -12.09 -4.92 -3.75
C HIS A 59 -12.17 -3.47 -4.26
N LYS A 60 -12.86 -3.24 -5.37
CA LYS A 60 -13.10 -1.88 -5.90
C LYS A 60 -13.91 -1.03 -4.92
N LYS A 61 -14.92 -1.61 -4.24
CA LYS A 61 -15.70 -0.92 -3.21
C LYS A 61 -14.85 -0.63 -1.97
N LEU A 62 -14.02 -1.58 -1.52
CA LEU A 62 -13.06 -1.38 -0.43
C LEU A 62 -12.18 -0.16 -0.71
N LYS A 63 -11.53 -0.13 -1.88
CA LYS A 63 -10.70 0.99 -2.31
C LYS A 63 -11.45 2.32 -2.26
N ARG A 64 -12.64 2.38 -2.87
CA ARG A 64 -13.47 3.60 -2.88
C ARG A 64 -13.78 4.08 -1.46
N ILE A 65 -14.18 3.15 -0.59
CA ILE A 65 -14.50 3.49 0.80
C ILE A 65 -13.27 4.08 1.49
N LEU A 66 -12.08 3.46 1.37
CA LEU A 66 -10.87 4.00 2.00
C LEU A 66 -10.42 5.35 1.41
N ASP A 67 -10.55 5.55 0.10
CA ASP A 67 -10.21 6.82 -0.57
C ASP A 67 -11.14 7.98 -0.15
N GLU A 68 -12.44 7.71 0.08
CA GLU A 68 -13.49 8.69 0.37
C GLU A 68 -13.71 8.96 1.88
N LEU A 69 -12.87 8.39 2.75
CA LEU A 69 -12.93 8.66 4.18
C LEU A 69 -12.69 10.16 4.47
N PRO A 70 -13.46 10.76 5.42
CA PRO A 70 -14.37 10.12 6.38
C PRO A 70 -15.81 9.90 5.88
N ALA A 71 -16.18 10.42 4.71
CA ALA A 71 -17.58 10.49 4.26
C ALA A 71 -18.21 9.10 3.99
N SER A 72 -17.40 8.16 3.54
CA SER A 72 -17.76 6.77 3.22
C SER A 72 -17.79 5.82 4.43
N LYS A 73 -17.41 6.27 5.64
CA LYS A 73 -17.42 5.44 6.86
C LYS A 73 -18.71 4.62 7.09
N PRO A 74 -19.94 5.15 6.89
CA PRO A 74 -21.16 4.35 7.09
C PRO A 74 -21.32 3.19 6.09
N GLU A 75 -20.59 3.19 4.97
CA GLU A 75 -20.64 2.12 3.97
C GLU A 75 -19.78 0.91 4.38
N TRP A 76 -18.94 1.03 5.41
CA TRP A 76 -18.05 -0.03 5.87
C TRP A 76 -18.79 -1.29 6.30
N ASP A 77 -19.83 -1.16 7.12
CA ASP A 77 -20.60 -2.30 7.60
C ASP A 77 -21.33 -3.02 6.45
N VAL A 78 -21.74 -2.25 5.43
CA VAL A 78 -22.34 -2.79 4.20
C VAL A 78 -21.31 -3.60 3.42
N LEU A 79 -20.10 -3.07 3.23
CA LEU A 79 -19.00 -3.79 2.57
C LEU A 79 -18.68 -5.12 3.29
N MET A 80 -18.62 -5.10 4.63
CA MET A 80 -18.35 -6.30 5.43
C MET A 80 -19.53 -7.29 5.43
N TYR A 81 -20.76 -6.81 5.30
CA TYR A 81 -21.91 -7.67 5.07
C TYR A 81 -21.84 -8.32 3.68
N GLU A 82 -21.49 -7.57 2.63
CA GLU A 82 -21.32 -8.10 1.27
C GLU A 82 -20.25 -9.19 1.21
N ALA A 83 -19.10 -9.01 1.87
CA ALA A 83 -18.06 -10.04 1.94
C ALA A 83 -18.59 -11.38 2.48
N ARG A 84 -19.41 -11.31 3.53
CA ARG A 84 -20.04 -12.49 4.16
C ARG A 84 -21.13 -13.09 3.27
N ALA A 85 -21.95 -12.25 2.63
CA ALA A 85 -23.01 -12.70 1.74
C ALA A 85 -22.48 -13.37 0.48
N LEU A 86 -21.32 -12.94 -0.01
CA LEU A 86 -20.60 -13.52 -1.14
C LEU A 86 -19.71 -14.71 -0.75
N GLU A 87 -19.71 -15.10 0.53
CA GLU A 87 -18.87 -16.18 1.09
C GLU A 87 -17.38 -16.01 0.70
N LEU A 88 -16.90 -14.76 0.71
CA LEU A 88 -15.51 -14.48 0.43
C LEU A 88 -14.63 -15.07 1.54
N ASP A 89 -13.49 -15.61 1.12
CA ASP A 89 -12.52 -16.18 2.04
C ASP A 89 -12.04 -15.12 3.05
N PRO A 90 -12.18 -15.35 4.37
CA PRO A 90 -11.84 -14.35 5.38
C PRO A 90 -10.36 -13.96 5.37
N GLU A 91 -9.45 -14.90 5.07
CA GLU A 91 -8.02 -14.61 4.97
C GLU A 91 -7.73 -13.71 3.77
N TRP A 92 -8.35 -14.00 2.62
CA TRP A 92 -8.28 -13.14 1.44
C TRP A 92 -8.84 -11.74 1.70
N VAL A 93 -9.97 -11.63 2.42
CA VAL A 93 -10.57 -10.33 2.78
C VAL A 93 -9.62 -9.54 3.68
N ALA A 94 -9.03 -10.17 4.69
CA ALA A 94 -8.05 -9.53 5.57
C ALA A 94 -6.79 -9.10 4.81
N GLN A 95 -6.33 -9.93 3.87
CA GLN A 95 -5.18 -9.59 3.02
C GLN A 95 -5.48 -8.40 2.11
N ALA A 96 -6.63 -8.39 1.43
CA ALA A 96 -7.07 -7.28 0.58
C ALA A 96 -7.19 -5.96 1.37
N GLN A 97 -7.76 -6.04 2.58
CA GLN A 97 -7.84 -4.93 3.53
C GLN A 97 -6.46 -4.37 3.89
N HIS A 98 -5.52 -5.25 4.21
CA HIS A 98 -4.14 -4.87 4.53
C HIS A 98 -3.45 -4.22 3.33
N GLU A 99 -3.55 -4.82 2.14
CA GLU A 99 -2.91 -4.34 0.92
C GLU A 99 -3.41 -2.93 0.54
N GLU A 100 -4.72 -2.70 0.58
CA GLU A 100 -5.29 -1.38 0.27
C GLU A 100 -4.87 -0.32 1.31
N PHE A 101 -4.73 -0.70 2.59
CA PHE A 101 -4.18 0.20 3.60
C PHE A 101 -2.72 0.60 3.30
N LEU A 102 -1.87 -0.35 2.91
CA LEU A 102 -0.49 -0.06 2.53
C LEU A 102 -0.41 0.83 1.29
N LEU A 103 -1.30 0.62 0.32
CA LEU A 103 -1.39 1.49 -0.87
C LEU A 103 -1.81 2.91 -0.50
N LEU A 104 -2.76 3.07 0.43
CA LEU A 104 -3.16 4.38 0.93
C LEU A 104 -1.97 5.09 1.62
N VAL A 105 -1.24 4.38 2.48
CA VAL A 105 -0.01 4.91 3.12
C VAL A 105 1.04 5.29 2.08
N ARG A 106 1.30 4.42 1.09
CA ARG A 106 2.26 4.68 0.00
C ARG A 106 1.89 5.93 -0.80
N ARG A 107 0.60 6.13 -1.07
CA ARG A 107 0.11 7.32 -1.79
C ARG A 107 0.39 8.58 -1.00
N VAL A 108 0.05 8.59 0.29
CA VAL A 108 0.32 9.71 1.20
C VAL A 108 1.82 10.03 1.29
N VAL A 109 2.67 9.02 1.39
CA VAL A 109 4.14 9.19 1.41
C VAL A 109 4.66 9.71 0.05
N SER A 110 4.09 9.23 -1.06
CA SER A 110 4.48 9.63 -2.43
C SER A 110 4.07 11.07 -2.75
N ASP A 111 2.91 11.50 -2.27
CA ASP A 111 2.41 12.87 -2.45
C ASP A 111 3.21 13.87 -1.62
N ARG A 112 4.04 13.39 -0.68
CA ARG A 112 4.99 14.16 0.13
C ARG A 112 4.37 15.24 1.03
N ILE A 113 3.05 15.34 1.03
CA ILE A 113 2.28 16.34 1.75
C ILE A 113 1.33 15.59 2.67
N VAL A 114 1.60 15.62 3.96
CA VAL A 114 0.67 15.09 4.97
C VAL A 114 -0.12 16.23 5.56
N THR A 115 -1.31 16.43 5.01
CA THR A 115 -2.28 17.34 5.61
C THR A 115 -2.94 16.68 6.82
N GLU A 116 -3.51 17.48 7.73
CA GLU A 116 -4.32 16.98 8.85
C GLU A 116 -5.50 16.11 8.36
N SER A 117 -5.98 16.38 7.14
CA SER A 117 -7.04 15.58 6.51
C SER A 117 -6.56 14.18 6.12
N GLU A 118 -5.35 14.06 5.54
CA GLU A 118 -4.76 12.75 5.22
C GLU A 118 -4.38 11.97 6.49
N HIS A 119 -3.90 12.68 7.50
CA HIS A 119 -3.65 12.12 8.83
C HIS A 119 -4.91 11.49 9.43
N ARG A 120 -6.00 12.25 9.47
CA ARG A 120 -7.30 11.77 9.96
C ARG A 120 -7.85 10.62 9.12
N LYS A 121 -7.60 10.62 7.81
CA LYS A 121 -7.99 9.52 6.91
C LYS A 121 -7.27 8.22 7.26
N LEU A 122 -5.95 8.27 7.44
CA LEU A 122 -5.14 7.11 7.82
C LEU A 122 -5.53 6.55 9.19
N ASP A 123 -5.84 7.40 10.16
CA ASP A 123 -6.35 6.97 11.46
C ASP A 123 -7.68 6.25 11.36
N LEU A 124 -8.63 6.82 10.62
CA LEU A 124 -9.93 6.20 10.43
C LEU A 124 -9.83 4.88 9.68
N ALA A 125 -8.96 4.79 8.66
CA ALA A 125 -8.69 3.55 7.96
C ALA A 125 -8.13 2.50 8.93
N ARG A 126 -7.11 2.85 9.73
CA ARG A 126 -6.50 1.97 10.74
C ARG A 126 -7.55 1.44 11.73
N GLU A 127 -8.42 2.31 12.24
CA GLU A 127 -9.50 1.94 13.16
C GLU A 127 -10.50 0.97 12.52
N LEU A 128 -10.93 1.23 11.28
CA LEU A 128 -11.89 0.39 10.57
C LEU A 128 -11.33 -1.01 10.28
N LEU A 129 -10.04 -1.09 9.97
CA LEU A 129 -9.33 -2.33 9.65
C LEU A 129 -8.90 -3.10 10.92
N GLY A 130 -9.05 -2.51 12.10
CA GLY A 130 -8.57 -3.11 13.35
C GLY A 130 -7.05 -3.25 13.44
N VAL A 131 -6.31 -2.46 12.64
CA VAL A 131 -4.84 -2.48 12.64
C VAL A 131 -4.34 -1.80 13.91
N SER A 132 -3.48 -2.48 14.66
CA SER A 132 -2.88 -1.87 15.85
C SER A 132 -1.95 -0.73 15.44
N GLU A 133 -1.80 0.25 16.33
CA GLU A 133 -0.90 1.37 16.10
C GLU A 133 0.54 0.92 15.82
N ALA A 134 1.03 -0.09 16.55
CA ALA A 134 2.35 -0.66 16.35
C ALA A 134 2.52 -1.31 14.97
N GLN A 135 1.49 -1.99 14.45
CA GLN A 135 1.54 -2.58 13.11
C GLN A 135 1.55 -1.51 12.02
N ALA A 136 0.76 -0.46 12.19
CA ALA A 136 0.72 0.65 11.26
C ALA A 136 2.06 1.41 11.24
N GLU A 137 2.71 1.57 12.39
CA GLU A 137 4.03 2.21 12.52
C GLU A 137 5.12 1.44 11.77
N VAL A 138 5.18 0.10 11.95
CA VAL A 138 6.12 -0.76 11.22
C VAL A 138 5.92 -0.66 9.70
N ALA A 139 4.67 -0.67 9.25
CA ALA A 139 4.34 -0.55 7.83
C ALA A 139 4.81 0.79 7.24
N VAL A 140 4.58 1.90 7.96
CA VAL A 140 5.06 3.22 7.54
C VAL A 140 6.57 3.27 7.47
N HIS A 141 7.27 2.79 8.49
CA HIS A 141 8.73 2.77 8.47
C HIS A 141 9.29 2.03 7.27
N ALA A 142 8.72 0.87 6.94
CA ALA A 142 9.11 0.10 5.76
C ALA A 142 8.86 0.87 4.46
N ILE A 143 7.68 1.49 4.32
CA ILE A 143 7.29 2.25 3.12
C ILE A 143 8.13 3.51 2.96
N VAL A 144 8.41 4.24 4.03
CA VAL A 144 9.25 5.45 3.96
C VAL A 144 10.69 5.07 3.65
N ALA A 145 11.24 4.01 4.25
CA ALA A 145 12.57 3.52 3.90
C ALA A 145 12.67 3.10 2.41
N GLU A 146 11.63 2.43 1.89
CA GLU A 146 11.52 2.08 0.46
C GLU A 146 11.50 3.35 -0.41
N ALA A 147 10.70 4.36 -0.04
CA ALA A 147 10.59 5.61 -0.76
C ALA A 147 11.91 6.43 -0.70
N GLU A 148 12.57 6.51 0.45
CA GLU A 148 13.87 7.18 0.60
C GLU A 148 14.94 6.53 -0.27
N SER A 149 14.97 5.19 -0.30
CA SER A 149 15.87 4.42 -1.17
C SER A 149 15.60 4.70 -2.66
N PHE A 150 14.34 4.85 -3.04
CA PHE A 150 13.95 5.08 -4.44
C PHE A 150 14.17 6.53 -4.91
N PHE A 151 13.86 7.52 -4.06
CA PHE A 151 13.88 8.94 -4.44
C PHE A 151 15.19 9.68 -4.13
N GLY A 152 16.07 9.10 -3.30
CA GLY A 152 17.41 9.65 -3.01
C GLY A 152 17.41 11.05 -2.38
N LYS A 153 16.26 11.56 -1.94
CA LYS A 153 16.07 12.87 -1.29
C LYS A 153 14.93 12.77 -0.27
N PRO A 154 15.09 13.36 0.93
CA PRO A 154 14.03 13.38 1.92
C PRO A 154 12.80 14.12 1.37
N VAL A 155 11.65 13.66 1.83
CA VAL A 155 10.34 14.23 1.54
C VAL A 155 10.28 15.68 2.11
N ARG A 156 9.64 16.62 1.40
CA ARG A 156 9.58 18.05 1.77
C ARG A 156 8.14 18.46 2.09
N ASP A 157 7.98 19.16 3.21
CA ASP A 157 6.76 19.83 3.67
C ASP A 157 6.51 21.15 2.89
N VAL A 158 5.24 21.49 2.63
CA VAL A 158 4.76 22.81 2.17
C VAL A 158 3.68 23.33 3.11
#